data_AF-A0A7L1AMG6-F1
#
_entry.id   AF-A0A7L1AMG6-F1
#
_cell.length_a   1.000
_cell.length_b   1.000
_cell.length_c   1.000
_cell.angle_alpha   90.00
_cell.angle_beta   90.00
_cell.angle_gamma   90.00
#
_symmetry.space_group_name_H-M   'P 1'
#
loop_
_entity.id
_entity.type
_entity.pdbx_description
1 polymer ?
#
loop_
_entity_poly.entity_id
_entity_poly.type
_entity_poly.pdbx_seq_one_letter_code
_entity_poly.pdbx_strand_id
1 'polypeptide(L)'
;GAMRHLPYFCRGEVVKGFGRGSKELGIPTANFSEQVVESFPSDISTGIYYGWACVGNGDVHKMVLSIGWNPFYKNIKKSVETHIIHTFKEDFYGEILSIVITGYIRPEKNFDSL
;
A
#
# COMPACT_ATOMS: atom_id res chain seq x y z
N GLY A 1 -17.34 3.33 13.61
CA GLY A 1 -18.21 4.12 12.70
C GLY A 1 -17.80 3.80 11.28
N ALA A 2 -18.72 3.83 10.31
CA ALA A 2 -18.40 3.59 8.90
C ALA A 2 -17.23 4.49 8.46
N MET A 3 -16.19 3.92 7.84
CA MET A 3 -15.10 4.71 7.23
C MET A 3 -15.70 5.58 6.14
N ARG A 4 -15.76 6.90 6.36
CA ARG A 4 -16.51 7.81 5.49
C ARG A 4 -15.76 8.11 4.18
N HIS A 5 -14.46 7.83 4.13
CA HIS A 5 -13.61 8.14 2.98
C HIS A 5 -13.41 6.98 1.99
N LEU A 6 -14.12 5.87 2.13
CA LEU A 6 -14.10 4.82 1.10
C LEU A 6 -15.26 5.01 0.11
N PRO A 7 -15.02 4.94 -1.22
CA PRO A 7 -13.73 4.62 -1.84
C PRO A 7 -12.73 5.79 -1.81
N TYR A 8 -11.47 5.51 -1.47
CA TYR A 8 -10.39 6.51 -1.44
C TYR A 8 -9.46 6.34 -2.65
N PHE A 9 -9.25 7.41 -3.40
CA PHE A 9 -8.38 7.43 -4.58
C PHE A 9 -7.04 8.06 -4.26
N CYS A 10 -5.96 7.43 -4.69
CA CYS A 10 -4.60 7.91 -4.47
C CYS A 10 -3.74 7.61 -5.70
N ARG A 11 -2.85 8.54 -6.04
CA ARG A 11 -1.89 8.38 -7.14
C ARG A 11 -0.53 8.90 -6.69
N GLY A 12 0.53 8.17 -6.99
CA GLY A 12 1.89 8.54 -6.59
C GLY A 12 2.94 7.68 -7.27
N GLU A 13 4.18 8.17 -7.27
CA GLU A 13 5.34 7.43 -7.75
C GLU A 13 5.64 6.23 -6.85
N VAL A 14 5.99 5.09 -7.45
CA VAL A 14 6.44 3.90 -6.73
C VAL A 14 7.89 4.08 -6.31
N VAL A 15 8.10 4.16 -5.00
CA VAL A 15 9.43 4.32 -4.39
C VAL A 15 9.94 3.03 -3.78
N LYS A 16 11.25 2.97 -3.55
CA LYS A 16 11.87 1.86 -2.81
C LYS A 16 11.55 1.99 -1.32
N GLY A 17 11.08 0.89 -0.71
CA GLY A 17 10.92 0.78 0.73
C GLY A 17 12.25 0.51 1.46
N PHE A 18 12.16 0.33 2.78
CA PHE A 18 13.32 0.17 3.67
C PHE A 18 13.74 -1.30 3.94
N GLY A 19 13.05 -2.29 3.37
CA GLY A 19 13.19 -3.68 3.81
C GLY A 19 13.22 -4.74 2.71
N ARG A 20 13.96 -5.81 2.98
CA ARG A 20 14.07 -7.07 2.23
C ARG A 20 13.08 -8.07 2.84
N GLY A 21 12.23 -8.70 2.03
CA GLY A 21 11.38 -9.78 2.54
C GLY A 21 10.19 -10.10 1.64
N SER A 22 9.34 -9.13 1.33
CA SER A 22 8.11 -9.39 0.57
C SER A 22 8.39 -9.96 -0.83
N LYS A 23 9.41 -9.42 -1.53
CA LYS A 23 9.88 -9.96 -2.82
C LYS A 23 10.50 -11.36 -2.70
N GLU A 24 11.22 -11.65 -1.61
CA GLU A 24 11.80 -12.98 -1.35
C GLU A 24 10.73 -14.02 -1.00
N LEU A 25 9.59 -13.58 -0.45
CA LEU A 25 8.40 -14.39 -0.18
C LEU A 25 7.45 -14.53 -1.39
N GLY A 26 7.79 -13.93 -2.54
CA GLY A 26 6.94 -13.95 -3.73
C GLY A 26 5.71 -13.04 -3.67
N ILE A 27 5.66 -12.11 -2.71
CA ILE A 27 4.55 -11.17 -2.51
C ILE A 27 5.09 -9.72 -2.58
N PRO A 28 5.58 -9.25 -3.74
CA PRO A 28 6.22 -7.95 -3.85
C PRO A 28 5.25 -6.80 -3.48
N THR A 29 5.76 -5.81 -2.74
CA THR A 29 5.00 -4.61 -2.35
C THR A 29 5.57 -3.35 -2.96
N ALA A 30 4.68 -2.52 -3.53
CA ALA A 30 4.97 -1.17 -4.02
C ALA A 30 4.71 -0.16 -2.90
N ASN A 31 5.63 0.79 -2.71
CA ASN A 31 5.53 1.82 -1.68
C ASN A 31 5.19 3.17 -2.30
N PHE A 32 4.35 3.96 -1.62
CA PHE A 32 4.20 5.38 -1.93
C PHE A 32 5.23 6.21 -1.18
N SER A 33 5.54 7.40 -1.72
CA SER A 33 6.35 8.39 -1.00
C SER A 33 5.63 8.89 0.25
N GLU A 34 6.42 9.34 1.22
CA GLU A 34 5.92 9.88 2.48
C GLU A 34 4.91 11.01 2.28
N GLN A 35 5.17 11.91 1.33
CA GLN A 35 4.29 13.02 0.96
C GLN A 35 2.90 12.52 0.52
N VAL A 36 2.84 11.43 -0.24
CA VAL A 36 1.57 10.83 -0.67
C VAL A 36 0.84 10.25 0.53
N VAL A 37 1.55 9.55 1.43
CA VAL A 37 0.95 8.95 2.62
C VAL A 37 0.43 10.01 3.60
N GLU A 38 1.12 11.13 3.76
CA GLU A 38 0.68 12.26 4.60
C GLU A 38 -0.61 12.92 4.10
N SER A 39 -0.97 12.72 2.82
CA SER A 39 -2.23 13.22 2.25
C SER A 39 -3.44 12.31 2.51
N PHE A 40 -3.24 11.14 3.13
CA PHE A 40 -4.34 10.22 3.45
C PHE A 40 -5.26 10.84 4.52
N PRO A 41 -6.60 10.69 4.38
CA PRO A 41 -7.55 11.08 5.41
C PRO A 41 -7.21 10.46 6.76
N SER A 42 -7.33 11.25 7.83
CA SER A 42 -6.97 10.82 9.18
C SER A 42 -7.83 9.69 9.73
N ASP A 43 -9.05 9.51 9.20
CA ASP A 43 -9.97 8.42 9.54
C ASP A 43 -9.70 7.12 8.79
N ILE A 44 -8.75 7.11 7.83
CA ILE A 44 -8.16 5.87 7.32
C ILE A 44 -7.14 5.39 8.38
N SER A 45 -7.62 4.47 9.22
CA SER A 45 -6.84 3.81 10.26
C SER A 45 -5.71 2.94 9.70
N THR A 46 -4.81 2.48 10.57
CA THR A 46 -3.90 1.41 10.19
C THR A 46 -4.64 0.08 10.04
N GLY A 47 -4.07 -0.85 9.27
CA GLY A 47 -4.65 -2.15 8.97
C GLY A 47 -4.51 -2.55 7.52
N ILE A 48 -5.26 -3.59 7.15
CA ILE A 48 -5.23 -4.22 5.84
C ILE A 48 -6.48 -3.85 5.07
N TYR A 49 -6.30 -3.40 3.83
CA TYR A 49 -7.35 -2.94 2.93
C TYR A 49 -7.28 -3.65 1.58
N TYR A 50 -8.34 -3.51 0.78
CA TYR A 50 -8.39 -4.02 -0.58
C TYR A 50 -9.00 -3.02 -1.57
N GLY A 51 -8.70 -3.22 -2.84
CA GLY A 51 -9.31 -2.49 -3.93
C GLY A 51 -8.64 -2.76 -5.25
N TRP A 52 -8.40 -1.71 -6.01
CA TRP A 52 -7.89 -1.81 -7.38
C TRP A 52 -6.66 -0.93 -7.57
N ALA A 53 -5.74 -1.37 -8.42
CA ALA A 53 -4.50 -0.69 -8.76
C ALA A 53 -4.27 -0.70 -10.27
N CYS A 54 -3.61 0.33 -10.77
CA CYS A 54 -3.11 0.48 -12.13
C CYS A 54 -1.71 1.10 -12.07
N VAL A 55 -0.76 0.55 -12.83
CA VAL A 55 0.61 1.07 -12.96
C VAL A 55 0.73 1.76 -14.32
N GLY A 56 1.13 3.03 -14.33
CA GLY A 56 1.25 3.84 -15.54
C GLY A 56 -0.09 3.94 -16.29
N ASN A 57 -0.09 3.46 -17.53
CA ASN A 57 -1.28 3.33 -18.39
C ASN A 57 -1.68 1.86 -18.61
N GLY A 58 -1.27 0.96 -17.71
CA GLY A 58 -1.55 -0.47 -17.79
C GLY A 58 -2.98 -0.84 -17.38
N ASP A 59 -3.23 -2.15 -17.36
CA ASP A 59 -4.52 -2.69 -16.95
C ASP A 59 -4.81 -2.47 -15.45
N VAL A 60 -6.09 -2.51 -15.10
CA VAL A 60 -6.55 -2.43 -13.71
C VAL A 60 -6.56 -3.83 -13.10
N HIS A 61 -5.91 -3.98 -11.96
CA HIS A 61 -5.78 -5.24 -11.23
C HIS A 61 -6.29 -5.13 -9.80
N LYS A 62 -6.68 -6.26 -9.21
CA LYS A 62 -6.99 -6.33 -7.77
C LYS A 62 -5.72 -6.08 -6.96
N MET A 63 -5.87 -5.46 -5.80
CA MET A 63 -4.77 -5.27 -4.86
C MET A 63 -5.22 -5.43 -3.41
N VAL A 64 -4.25 -5.67 -2.56
CA VAL A 64 -4.33 -5.44 -1.12
C VAL A 64 -3.29 -4.41 -0.73
N LEU A 65 -3.56 -3.63 0.31
CA LEU A 65 -2.54 -2.77 0.90
C LEU A 65 -2.50 -2.87 2.42
N SER A 66 -1.31 -2.69 2.97
CA SER A 66 -1.06 -2.49 4.39
C SER A 66 -0.83 -1.01 4.65
N ILE A 67 -1.56 -0.46 5.62
CA ILE A 67 -1.30 0.87 6.18
C ILE A 67 -0.81 0.65 7.61
N GLY A 68 0.43 1.03 7.90
CA GLY A 68 1.05 0.78 9.22
C GLY A 68 1.87 1.94 9.71
N TRP A 69 2.34 1.88 10.95
CA TRP A 69 3.29 2.87 11.49
C TRP A 69 4.73 2.49 11.12
N ASN A 70 5.51 3.46 10.66
CA ASN A 70 6.89 3.22 10.26
C ASN A 70 7.86 3.29 11.47
N PRO A 71 8.50 2.17 11.87
CA PRO A 71 9.40 2.14 13.03
C PRO A 71 10.66 2.99 12.85
N PHE A 72 11.15 3.15 11.61
CA PHE A 72 12.34 3.95 11.30
C PHE A 72 12.12 5.44 11.59
N TYR A 73 10.87 5.89 11.60
CA TYR A 73 10.47 7.26 11.94
C TYR A 73 9.87 7.34 13.35
N LYS A 74 10.28 6.47 14.28
CA LYS A 74 9.77 6.44 15.66
C LYS A 74 8.23 6.34 15.74
N ASN A 75 7.60 5.68 14.75
CA ASN A 75 6.16 5.53 14.63
C ASN A 75 5.36 6.84 14.56
N ILE A 76 5.96 7.94 14.08
CA ILE A 76 5.24 9.21 13.88
C ILE A 76 4.64 9.33 12.47
N LYS A 77 5.11 8.51 11.52
CA LYS A 77 4.66 8.52 10.13
C LYS A 77 4.06 7.16 9.76
N LYS A 78 2.99 7.18 8.97
CA LYS A 78 2.42 5.98 8.37
C LYS A 78 3.24 5.56 7.15
N SER A 79 3.21 4.27 6.82
CA SER A 79 3.63 3.71 5.54
C SER A 79 2.43 3.09 4.82
N VAL A 80 2.49 3.04 3.49
CA VAL A 80 1.50 2.38 2.64
C VAL A 80 2.23 1.43 1.70
N GLU A 81 1.96 0.14 1.86
CA GLU A 81 2.55 -0.94 1.08
C GLU A 81 1.47 -1.66 0.29
N THR A 82 1.52 -1.59 -1.04
CA THR A 82 0.50 -2.15 -1.93
C THR A 82 1.03 -3.41 -2.62
N HIS A 83 0.35 -4.53 -2.44
CA HIS A 83 0.57 -5.74 -3.23
C HIS A 83 -0.51 -5.85 -4.31
N ILE A 84 -0.09 -5.79 -5.58
CA ILE A 84 -0.97 -5.95 -6.73
C ILE A 84 -1.03 -7.46 -7.05
N ILE A 85 -2.25 -7.99 -7.17
CA ILE A 85 -2.49 -9.41 -7.49
C ILE A 85 -2.36 -9.61 -9.00
N HIS A 86 -1.13 -9.42 -9.48
CA HIS A 86 -0.73 -9.55 -10.88
C HIS A 86 0.77 -9.83 -10.96
N THR A 87 1.17 -10.68 -11.92
CA THR A 87 2.57 -10.98 -12.18
C THR A 87 3.13 -10.03 -13.23
N PHE A 88 3.92 -9.05 -12.79
CA PHE A 88 4.66 -8.17 -13.68
C PHE A 88 5.95 -8.84 -14.18
N LYS A 89 6.37 -8.52 -15.40
CA LYS A 89 7.62 -9.04 -15.99
C LYS A 89 8.86 -8.33 -15.45
N GLU A 90 8.71 -7.10 -15.01
CA GLU A 90 9.78 -6.23 -14.55
C GLU A 90 9.34 -5.39 -13.35
N ASP A 91 10.32 -4.88 -12.60
CA ASP A 91 10.07 -3.92 -11.54
C ASP A 91 9.63 -2.57 -12.15
N PHE A 92 8.75 -1.85 -11.47
CA PHE A 92 8.15 -0.60 -11.94
C PHE A 92 8.42 0.58 -10.97
N TYR A 93 9.63 0.63 -10.40
CA TYR A 93 10.05 1.79 -9.61
C TYR A 93 10.09 3.06 -10.48
N GLY A 94 9.63 4.19 -9.93
CA GLY A 94 9.52 5.45 -10.68
C GLY A 94 8.25 5.57 -11.53
N GLU A 95 7.53 4.46 -11.76
CA GLU A 95 6.23 4.51 -12.41
C GLU A 95 5.17 5.07 -11.48
N ILE A 96 4.10 5.61 -12.07
CA ILE A 96 2.97 6.09 -11.31
C ILE A 96 2.02 4.94 -10.98
N LEU A 97 1.84 4.66 -9.70
CA LEU A 97 0.79 3.79 -9.19
C LEU A 97 -0.47 4.60 -8.89
N SER A 98 -1.59 4.21 -9.48
CA SER A 98 -2.93 4.72 -9.17
C SER A 98 -3.71 3.64 -8.44
N ILE A 99 -4.30 3.96 -7.29
CA ILE A 99 -5.13 3.03 -6.52
C ILE A 99 -6.50 3.61 -6.19
N VAL A 100 -7.45 2.69 -5.99
CA VAL A 100 -8.70 2.96 -5.27
C VAL A 100 -8.85 1.95 -4.15
N ILE A 101 -8.93 2.44 -2.92
CA ILE A 101 -9.21 1.64 -1.73
C ILE A 101 -10.73 1.52 -1.60
N THR A 102 -11.26 0.30 -1.57
CA THR A 102 -12.72 0.06 -1.61
C THR A 102 -13.26 -0.57 -0.33
N GLY A 103 -12.40 -1.17 0.49
CA GLY A 103 -12.83 -1.78 1.75
C GLY A 103 -11.66 -2.12 2.68
N TYR A 104 -12.03 -2.44 3.92
CA TYR A 104 -11.12 -2.85 4.99
C TYR A 104 -11.31 -4.32 5.31
N ILE A 105 -10.20 -5.02 5.54
CA ILE A 105 -10.18 -6.44 5.87
C ILE A 105 -10.06 -6.63 7.38
N ARG A 106 -9.02 -6.06 7.99
CA ARG A 106 -8.67 -6.33 9.39
C ARG A 106 -7.62 -5.36 9.94
N PRO A 107 -7.45 -5.28 11.28
CA PRO A 107 -6.33 -4.57 11.88
C PRO A 107 -4.99 -5.26 11.61
N GLU A 108 -3.91 -4.52 11.84
CA GLU A 108 -2.55 -5.06 11.91
C GLU A 108 -2.46 -6.12 13.01
N LYS A 109 -1.58 -7.10 12.82
CA LYS A 109 -1.32 -8.17 13.79
C LYS A 109 0.17 -8.44 13.84
N ASN A 110 0.66 -8.77 15.03
CA ASN A 110 1.97 -9.38 15.20
C ASN A 110 1.86 -10.86 14.84
N PHE A 111 2.90 -11.40 14.20
CA PHE A 111 3.01 -12.82 13.85
C PHE A 111 4.27 -13.38 14.49
N ASP A 112 4.17 -14.53 15.14
CA ASP A 112 5.27 -15.16 15.87
C ASP A 112 6.20 -15.99 14.94
N SER A 113 5.84 -16.13 13.67
CA SER A 113 6.62 -16.81 12.64
C SER A 113 6.44 -16.13 11.28
N LEU A 114 7.34 -16.47 10.34
CA LEU A 114 7.05 -16.38 8.89
C LEU A 114 6.00 -17.41 8.47
#